data_AF-A0A395SSH8-F1
#
_entry.id   AF-A0A395SSH8-F1
#
_cell.length_a   1.000
_cell.length_b   1.000
_cell.length_c   1.000
_cell.angle_alpha   90.00
_cell.angle_beta   90.00
_cell.angle_gamma   90.00
#
_symmetry.space_group_name_H-M   'P 1'
#
loop_
_entity.id
_entity.type
_entity.pdbx_description
1 polymer ?
#
loop_
_entity_poly.entity_id
_entity_poly.type
_entity_poly.pdbx_seq_one_letter_code
_entity_poly.pdbx_strand_id
1 'polypeptide(L)'
;MTNSSDTIETFQKTLDPFIKPREQVNYIRRVLALHLGSCSHGGPVKQPVSLADTAADITPDPCSKGFYKEYIEALKANVDARRKYEDAAQSHLTSSATMQDSSSSNELLEERLSLLKLQSKQSRLSAVQSHLDVLMQKPAAAPEFIDPEDVFHEAASLPKVPKEVVNSLVAQQSVKKTDLTEQVAQLEKTVLRAKLLLKREEQLLRETRANAQSIPDVVSNGVRLHALNTTRNELIHWIETELGKAGDEEGGEESGSKSHAQSTADQATINEQLVTIKEKYSKYLSSRRFLLSSVGEKFDSSAAPVLAPSTAKQLAEEPEPASGTYLLTPYIETLLALSKKQRAMIAQKVHVNTTLAKEIKDDCQSLGHLEEESQLLPSHSTAPESRRRSVLGEFLTSGERSGLTGKVQPWVLAADSAKIVTLENVAEQIEGGQLALENSMQTLQEIDQLLGQVEETQKEARVGTPEDDVWLEAGPKSPSKARKHTERGSTEQSKDVWSSLHGNLGLLGQEDIV
;
A
#
# COMPACT_ATOMS: atom_id res chain seq x y z
N MET A 1 -0.89 -24.32 -19.87
CA MET A 1 -1.37 -24.94 -18.62
C MET A 1 -0.41 -26.06 -18.24
N THR A 2 0.63 -25.75 -17.46
CA THR A 2 1.55 -26.75 -16.91
C THR A 2 0.90 -27.38 -15.69
N ASN A 3 0.72 -28.70 -15.71
CA ASN A 3 -0.08 -29.41 -14.73
C ASN A 3 0.53 -29.23 -13.34
N SER A 4 -0.30 -29.03 -12.32
CA SER A 4 0.13 -28.93 -10.92
C SER A 4 0.95 -30.14 -10.46
N SER A 5 0.74 -31.31 -11.07
CA SER A 5 1.58 -32.51 -10.92
C SER A 5 3.05 -32.27 -11.27
N ASP A 6 3.31 -31.53 -12.35
CA ASP A 6 4.67 -31.32 -12.87
C ASP A 6 5.45 -30.36 -11.96
N THR A 7 4.75 -29.42 -11.32
CA THR A 7 5.35 -28.54 -10.31
C THR A 7 5.71 -29.30 -9.03
N ILE A 8 4.85 -30.20 -8.56
CA ILE A 8 5.13 -31.03 -7.37
C ILE A 8 6.28 -31.98 -7.64
N GLU A 9 6.35 -32.58 -8.84
CA GLU A 9 7.47 -33.43 -9.23
C GLU A 9 8.79 -32.67 -9.33
N THR A 10 8.78 -31.42 -9.80
CA THR A 10 10.00 -30.58 -9.85
C THR A 10 10.44 -30.15 -8.45
N PHE A 11 9.52 -29.82 -7.56
CA PHE A 11 9.84 -29.58 -6.15
C PHE A 11 10.37 -30.84 -5.45
N GLN A 12 9.78 -32.00 -5.73
CA GLN A 12 10.26 -33.25 -5.15
C GLN A 12 11.67 -33.59 -5.67
N LYS A 13 11.90 -33.51 -6.99
CA LYS A 13 13.24 -33.72 -7.59
C LYS A 13 14.30 -32.74 -7.08
N THR A 14 13.92 -31.50 -6.76
CA THR A 14 14.85 -30.49 -6.22
C THR A 14 15.12 -30.67 -4.73
N LEU A 15 14.15 -31.18 -3.96
CA LEU A 15 14.27 -31.39 -2.52
C LEU A 15 14.81 -32.78 -2.15
N ASP A 16 14.64 -33.79 -2.99
CA ASP A 16 15.11 -35.17 -2.76
C ASP A 16 16.61 -35.25 -2.38
N PRO A 17 17.54 -34.45 -2.95
CA PRO A 17 18.93 -34.42 -2.50
C PRO A 17 19.14 -33.88 -1.07
N PHE A 18 18.21 -33.05 -0.58
CA PHE A 18 18.26 -32.39 0.72
C PHE A 18 17.40 -33.09 1.79
N ILE A 19 16.41 -33.90 1.39
CA ILE A 19 15.57 -34.71 2.26
C ILE A 19 16.30 -36.01 2.58
N LYS A 20 17.08 -36.02 3.68
CA LYS A 20 17.74 -37.23 4.17
C LYS A 20 16.85 -37.97 5.18
N PRO A 21 16.83 -39.31 5.17
CA PRO A 21 16.11 -40.08 6.19
C PRO A 21 16.65 -39.76 7.58
N ARG A 22 15.75 -39.80 8.57
CA ARG A 22 16.04 -39.38 9.96
C ARG A 22 17.26 -40.08 10.55
N GLU A 23 17.51 -41.33 10.17
CA GLU A 23 18.68 -42.11 10.59
C GLU A 23 19.99 -41.54 10.04
N GLN A 24 20.04 -41.17 8.75
CA GLN A 24 21.20 -40.53 8.15
C GLN A 24 21.44 -39.15 8.76
N VAL A 25 20.39 -38.38 9.04
CA VAL A 25 20.52 -37.09 9.72
C VAL A 25 21.09 -37.27 11.13
N ASN A 26 20.62 -38.26 11.88
CA ASN A 26 21.14 -38.58 13.20
C ASN A 26 22.61 -39.07 13.15
N TYR A 27 22.96 -39.86 12.14
CA TYR A 27 24.34 -40.30 11.90
C TYR A 27 25.24 -39.10 11.59
N ILE A 28 24.84 -38.22 10.68
CA ILE A 28 25.58 -36.98 10.34
C ILE A 28 25.73 -36.10 11.57
N ARG A 29 24.66 -35.90 12.37
CA ARG A 29 24.72 -35.13 13.62
C ARG A 29 25.71 -35.74 14.62
N ARG A 30 25.74 -37.07 14.74
CA ARG A 30 26.69 -37.78 15.61
C ARG A 30 28.14 -37.58 15.14
N VAL A 31 28.39 -37.75 13.85
CA VAL A 31 29.73 -37.54 13.26
C VAL A 31 30.19 -36.09 13.44
N LEU A 32 29.33 -35.12 13.18
CA LEU A 32 29.63 -33.71 13.38
C LEU A 32 29.85 -33.38 14.87
N ALA A 33 29.05 -33.95 15.78
CA ALA A 33 29.24 -33.75 17.22
C ALA A 33 30.57 -34.34 17.72
N LEU A 34 31.01 -35.47 17.17
CA LEU A 34 32.32 -36.07 17.46
C LEU A 34 33.46 -35.21 16.89
N HIS A 35 33.32 -34.70 15.66
CA HIS A 35 34.32 -33.83 15.04
C HIS A 35 34.46 -32.50 15.78
N LEU A 36 33.33 -31.84 16.07
CA LEU A 36 33.31 -30.60 16.85
C LEU A 36 33.85 -30.81 18.27
N GLY A 37 33.52 -31.95 18.89
CA GLY A 37 34.10 -32.35 20.18
C GLY A 37 35.57 -32.74 20.13
N SER A 38 36.16 -32.92 18.94
CA SER A 38 37.61 -33.11 18.75
C SER A 38 38.32 -31.76 18.54
N CYS A 39 37.65 -30.78 17.93
CA CYS A 39 38.17 -29.41 17.77
C CYS A 39 38.04 -28.56 19.04
N SER A 40 37.04 -28.86 19.89
CA SER A 40 36.88 -28.28 21.22
C SER A 40 37.48 -29.22 22.24
N HIS A 41 38.36 -28.74 23.12
CA HIS A 41 39.01 -29.55 24.16
C HIS A 41 38.03 -30.12 25.23
N GLY A 42 36.70 -30.01 25.02
CA GLY A 42 35.62 -30.33 25.97
C GLY A 42 34.83 -31.62 25.69
N GLY A 43 35.30 -32.51 24.80
CA GLY A 43 34.60 -33.77 24.50
C GLY A 43 33.33 -33.61 23.65
N PRO A 44 32.54 -34.67 23.44
CA PRO A 44 31.41 -34.64 22.51
C PRO A 44 30.36 -33.63 22.94
N VAL A 45 30.05 -32.67 22.06
CA VAL A 45 29.13 -31.56 22.32
C VAL A 45 27.72 -32.10 22.57
N LYS A 46 27.25 -32.06 23.82
CA LYS A 46 25.91 -32.52 24.23
C LYS A 46 24.80 -31.48 23.97
N GLN A 47 25.18 -30.22 23.75
CA GLN A 47 24.27 -29.12 23.47
C GLN A 47 24.08 -28.92 21.96
N PRO A 48 22.92 -28.43 21.51
CA PRO A 48 22.75 -28.08 20.11
C PRO A 48 23.78 -27.02 19.71
N VAL A 49 24.39 -27.18 18.54
CA VAL A 49 25.48 -26.32 18.02
C VAL A 49 25.13 -24.83 18.04
N SER A 50 23.83 -24.49 18.00
CA SER A 50 23.30 -23.13 18.11
C SER A 50 23.48 -22.48 19.49
N LEU A 51 23.80 -23.24 20.53
CA LEU A 51 23.94 -22.78 21.92
C LEU A 51 25.35 -23.00 22.48
N ALA A 52 26.32 -23.40 21.64
CA ALA A 52 27.69 -23.59 22.08
C ALA A 52 28.35 -22.23 22.37
N ASP A 53 29.00 -22.14 23.54
CA ASP A 53 29.64 -20.92 24.04
C ASP A 53 30.82 -20.51 23.13
N THR A 54 30.75 -19.30 22.57
CA THR A 54 31.70 -18.77 21.59
C THR A 54 33.05 -18.38 22.21
N ALA A 55 33.19 -18.52 23.53
CA ALA A 55 34.40 -18.17 24.28
C ALA A 55 35.47 -19.27 24.31
N ALA A 56 35.17 -20.50 23.85
CA ALA A 56 36.13 -21.58 23.86
C ALA A 56 37.20 -21.41 22.76
N ASP A 57 38.48 -21.48 23.15
CA ASP A 57 39.60 -21.50 22.20
C ASP A 57 39.53 -22.78 21.35
N ILE A 58 39.02 -22.64 20.12
CA ILE A 58 38.96 -23.73 19.16
C ILE A 58 40.35 -23.89 18.54
N THR A 59 40.97 -25.05 18.77
CA THR A 59 42.16 -25.46 18.03
C THR A 59 41.72 -26.05 16.70
N PRO A 60 42.08 -25.43 15.55
CA PRO A 60 41.74 -25.98 14.26
C PRO A 60 42.47 -27.31 14.05
N ASP A 61 41.79 -28.22 13.36
CA ASP A 61 42.36 -29.48 12.89
C ASP A 61 43.59 -29.19 12.00
N PRO A 62 44.76 -29.79 12.24
CA PRO A 62 45.98 -29.53 11.47
C PRO A 62 45.88 -29.85 9.97
N CYS A 63 44.77 -30.45 9.52
CA CYS A 63 44.57 -30.85 8.13
C CYS A 63 43.88 -29.78 7.24
N SER A 64 43.48 -28.63 7.79
CA SER A 64 42.94 -27.51 7.00
C SER A 64 44.03 -26.85 6.15
N LYS A 65 44.04 -27.12 4.84
CA LYS A 65 44.97 -26.50 3.87
C LYS A 65 44.25 -25.43 3.03
N GLY A 66 44.95 -24.34 2.67
CA GLY A 66 44.49 -23.29 1.76
C GLY A 66 43.77 -22.12 2.43
N PHE A 67 42.93 -21.40 1.67
CA PHE A 67 42.20 -20.18 2.09
C PHE A 67 41.41 -20.33 3.39
N TYR A 68 40.93 -21.54 3.70
CA TYR A 68 40.23 -21.80 4.96
C TYR A 68 41.13 -21.62 6.18
N LYS A 69 42.43 -21.96 6.07
CA LYS A 69 43.41 -21.72 7.14
C LYS A 69 43.68 -20.23 7.32
N GLU A 70 43.89 -19.50 6.22
CA GLU A 70 44.11 -18.05 6.24
C GLU A 70 42.90 -17.31 6.83
N TYR A 71 41.68 -17.74 6.50
CA TYR A 71 40.45 -17.21 7.06
C TYR A 71 40.36 -17.43 8.58
N ILE A 72 40.69 -18.64 9.06
CA ILE A 72 40.71 -18.94 10.49
C ILE A 72 41.79 -18.13 11.21
N GLU A 73 42.96 -17.99 10.61
CA GLU A 73 44.06 -17.18 11.16
C GLU A 73 43.68 -15.69 11.24
N ALA A 74 43.05 -15.15 10.19
CA ALA A 74 42.53 -13.79 10.19
C ALA A 74 41.43 -13.58 11.25
N LEU A 75 40.54 -14.55 11.43
CA LEU A 75 39.52 -14.52 12.49
C LEU A 75 40.14 -14.52 13.88
N LYS A 76 41.14 -15.38 14.13
CA LYS A 76 41.88 -15.40 15.40
C LYS A 76 42.57 -14.07 15.66
N ALA A 77 43.26 -13.53 14.66
CA ALA A 77 43.89 -12.22 14.75
C ALA A 77 42.87 -11.09 15.04
N ASN A 78 41.66 -11.19 14.48
CA ASN A 78 40.58 -10.24 14.76
C ASN A 78 40.07 -10.35 16.21
N VAL A 79 39.85 -11.56 16.71
CA VAL A 79 39.42 -11.80 18.08
C VAL A 79 40.49 -11.33 19.07
N ASP A 80 41.76 -11.61 18.80
CA ASP A 80 42.88 -11.14 19.62
C ASP A 80 43.01 -9.62 19.59
N ALA A 81 42.81 -8.99 18.43
CA ALA A 81 42.80 -7.53 18.31
C ALA A 81 41.64 -6.90 19.10
N ARG A 82 40.47 -7.53 19.09
CA ARG A 82 39.32 -7.08 19.90
C ARG A 82 39.58 -7.21 21.39
N ARG A 83 40.12 -8.34 21.85
CA ARG A 83 40.52 -8.53 23.25
C ARG A 83 41.54 -7.47 23.67
N LYS A 84 42.59 -7.25 22.88
CA LYS A 84 43.59 -6.19 23.14
C LYS A 84 42.97 -4.79 23.18
N TYR A 85 41.99 -4.51 22.32
CA TYR A 85 41.27 -3.24 22.33
C TYR A 85 40.42 -3.09 23.60
N GLU A 86 39.70 -4.13 24.00
CA GLU A 86 38.90 -4.14 25.23
C GLU A 86 39.78 -4.01 26.47
N ASP A 87 40.91 -4.71 26.52
CA ASP A 87 41.92 -4.59 27.59
C ASP A 87 42.49 -3.16 27.63
N ALA A 88 42.81 -2.57 26.48
CA ALA A 88 43.28 -1.19 26.39
C ALA A 88 42.20 -0.20 26.86
N ALA A 89 40.96 -0.37 26.43
CA ALA A 89 39.83 0.46 26.85
C ALA A 89 39.58 0.36 28.37
N GLN A 90 39.65 -0.85 28.94
CA GLN A 90 39.50 -1.08 30.38
C GLN A 90 40.70 -0.56 31.18
N SER A 91 41.92 -0.64 30.63
CA SER A 91 43.12 -0.06 31.24
C SER A 91 43.07 1.47 31.29
N HIS A 92 42.48 2.13 30.29
CA HIS A 92 42.25 3.57 30.31
C HIS A 92 41.22 4.00 31.36
N LEU A 93 40.19 3.17 31.60
CA LEU A 93 39.19 3.43 32.64
C LEU A 93 39.76 3.25 34.05
N THR A 94 40.68 2.30 34.25
CA THR A 94 41.29 2.01 35.56
C THR A 94 42.52 2.88 35.86
N SER A 95 43.30 3.27 34.84
CA SER A 95 44.43 4.19 34.99
C SER A 95 44.02 5.64 35.27
N SER A 96 42.80 6.04 34.90
CA SER A 96 42.25 7.37 35.23
C SER A 96 41.90 7.53 36.71
N ALA A 97 41.91 6.46 37.51
CA ALA A 97 41.54 6.49 38.93
C ALA A 97 42.72 6.78 39.87
N THR A 98 43.97 6.87 39.39
CA THR A 98 45.16 6.86 40.29
C THR A 98 46.14 8.01 40.12
N MET A 99 45.78 9.11 39.45
CA MET A 99 46.63 10.30 39.38
C MET A 99 45.85 11.53 39.83
N GLN A 100 46.41 12.18 40.85
CA GLN A 100 45.96 13.42 41.47
C GLN A 100 45.85 14.58 40.46
N ASP A 101 45.07 15.58 40.87
CA ASP A 101 44.90 16.93 40.30
C ASP A 101 44.14 17.03 38.97
N SER A 102 42.83 16.74 39.06
CA SER A 102 41.84 16.94 37.99
C SER A 102 41.70 18.39 37.50
N SER A 103 42.25 19.38 38.21
CA SER A 103 42.35 20.77 37.74
C SER A 103 43.48 20.92 36.72
N SER A 104 44.68 20.41 37.03
CA SER A 104 45.85 20.48 36.14
C SER A 104 45.68 19.66 34.87
N SER A 105 44.97 18.52 34.92
CA SER A 105 44.73 17.69 33.75
C SER A 105 43.79 18.36 32.75
N ASN A 106 42.78 19.09 33.22
CA ASN A 106 41.86 19.83 32.35
C ASN A 106 42.56 21.05 31.74
N GLU A 107 43.37 21.78 32.51
CA GLU A 107 44.19 22.88 31.98
C GLU A 107 45.19 22.41 30.93
N LEU A 108 45.88 21.28 31.16
CA LEU A 108 46.81 20.70 30.18
C LEU A 108 46.08 20.18 28.93
N LEU A 109 44.86 19.64 29.07
CA LEU A 109 44.04 19.22 27.93
C LEU A 109 43.52 20.42 27.14
N GLU A 110 43.09 21.48 27.81
CA GLU A 110 42.66 22.73 27.18
C GLU A 110 43.84 23.44 26.48
N GLU A 111 45.02 23.46 27.11
CA GLU A 111 46.25 23.95 26.51
C GLU A 111 46.58 23.11 25.26
N ARG A 112 46.51 21.77 25.35
CA ARG A 112 46.75 20.89 24.20
C ARG A 112 45.74 21.07 23.08
N LEU A 113 44.46 21.26 23.41
CA LEU A 113 43.39 21.55 22.44
C LEU A 113 43.59 22.92 21.80
N SER A 114 44.04 23.92 22.57
CA SER A 114 44.37 25.24 22.05
C SER A 114 45.56 25.20 21.09
N LEU A 115 46.59 24.40 21.42
CA LEU A 115 47.75 24.16 20.56
C LEU A 115 47.37 23.42 19.27
N LEU A 116 46.50 22.41 19.34
CA LEU A 116 46.01 21.71 18.15
C LEU A 116 45.14 22.62 17.27
N LYS A 117 44.30 23.46 17.88
CA LYS A 117 43.53 24.48 17.15
C LYS A 117 44.46 25.50 16.49
N LEU A 118 45.52 25.92 17.18
CA LEU A 118 46.52 26.83 16.65
C LEU A 118 47.31 26.20 15.49
N GLN A 119 47.73 24.94 15.63
CA GLN A 119 48.40 24.19 14.57
C GLN A 119 47.50 23.98 13.36
N SER A 120 46.20 23.70 13.57
CA SER A 120 45.23 23.63 12.49
C SER A 120 45.08 24.97 11.78
N LYS A 121 44.96 26.08 12.53
CA LYS A 121 44.93 27.43 11.95
C LYS A 121 46.21 27.75 11.18
N GLN A 122 47.38 27.38 11.71
CA GLN A 122 48.67 27.56 11.04
C GLN A 122 48.72 26.74 9.75
N SER A 123 48.26 25.49 9.74
CA SER A 123 48.21 24.66 8.53
C SER A 123 47.28 25.23 7.45
N ARG A 124 46.14 25.81 7.86
CA ARG A 124 45.20 26.48 6.96
C ARG A 124 45.81 27.76 6.40
N LEU A 125 46.47 28.56 7.23
CA LEU A 125 47.16 29.77 6.80
C LEU A 125 48.35 29.46 5.90
N SER A 126 49.13 28.42 6.19
CA SER A 126 50.23 27.99 5.32
C SER A 126 49.72 27.44 4.00
N ALA A 127 48.56 26.76 3.99
CA ALA A 127 47.91 26.36 2.75
C ALA A 127 47.43 27.58 1.95
N VAL A 128 46.74 28.54 2.59
CA VAL A 128 46.32 29.78 1.90
C VAL A 128 47.54 30.52 1.38
N GLN A 129 48.60 30.66 2.17
CA GLN A 129 49.86 31.28 1.78
C GLN A 129 50.52 30.52 0.62
N SER A 130 50.56 29.19 0.64
CA SER A 130 51.13 28.42 -0.47
C SER A 130 50.33 28.61 -1.76
N HIS A 131 48.99 28.68 -1.68
CA HIS A 131 48.15 28.95 -2.84
C HIS A 131 48.30 30.40 -3.31
N LEU A 132 48.44 31.36 -2.39
CA LEU A 132 48.71 32.76 -2.70
C LEU A 132 50.10 32.91 -3.34
N ASP A 133 51.12 32.22 -2.84
CA ASP A 133 52.46 32.18 -3.42
C ASP A 133 52.44 31.55 -4.82
N VAL A 134 51.67 30.48 -5.03
CA VAL A 134 51.43 29.89 -6.36
C VAL A 134 50.73 30.88 -7.30
N LEU A 135 49.75 31.63 -6.80
CA LEU A 135 49.06 32.68 -7.56
C LEU A 135 49.96 33.90 -7.81
N MET A 136 50.86 34.24 -6.89
CA MET A 136 51.85 35.33 -7.07
C MET A 136 52.96 34.94 -8.05
N GLN A 137 53.35 33.66 -8.07
CA GLN A 137 54.23 33.10 -9.10
C GLN A 137 53.53 32.98 -10.46
N LYS A 138 52.19 33.05 -10.50
CA LYS A 138 51.35 32.91 -11.70
C LYS A 138 50.44 34.13 -11.90
N PRO A 139 50.97 35.26 -12.40
CA PRO A 139 50.16 36.44 -12.63
C PRO A 139 49.04 36.12 -13.64
N ALA A 140 47.78 36.26 -13.20
CA ALA A 140 46.57 36.05 -14.00
C ALA A 140 46.43 36.98 -15.23
N ALA A 141 47.43 37.81 -15.49
CA ALA A 141 47.51 38.76 -16.60
C ALA A 141 48.63 38.45 -17.61
N ALA A 142 49.37 37.35 -17.44
CA ALA A 142 50.29 36.89 -18.48
C ALA A 142 49.50 36.20 -19.61
N PRO A 143 49.64 36.63 -20.88
CA PRO A 143 48.85 36.14 -22.01
C PRO A 143 49.12 34.67 -22.39
N GLU A 144 50.04 34.00 -21.68
CA GLU A 144 50.45 32.61 -21.92
C GLU A 144 49.82 31.61 -20.92
N PHE A 145 49.09 32.07 -19.90
CA PHE A 145 48.66 31.19 -18.79
C PHE A 145 47.19 30.74 -18.84
N ILE A 146 46.34 31.46 -19.56
CA ILE A 146 44.99 30.98 -19.89
C ILE A 146 45.01 30.70 -21.38
N ASP A 147 45.51 29.53 -21.76
CA ASP A 147 45.25 29.02 -23.09
C ASP A 147 43.76 28.65 -23.13
N PRO A 148 42.90 29.35 -23.89
CA PRO A 148 41.47 29.09 -23.89
C PRO A 148 41.20 27.63 -24.26
N GLU A 149 42.06 27.02 -25.08
CA GLU A 149 41.91 25.61 -25.46
C GLU A 149 42.07 24.67 -24.25
N ASP A 150 43.02 24.89 -23.34
CA ASP A 150 43.20 24.07 -22.14
C ASP A 150 42.04 24.17 -21.14
N VAL A 151 41.39 25.34 -21.04
CA VAL A 151 40.21 25.54 -20.16
C VAL A 151 38.97 24.87 -20.74
N PHE A 152 38.89 24.74 -22.07
CA PHE A 152 37.77 24.12 -22.77
C PHE A 152 38.02 22.66 -23.19
N HIS A 153 39.22 22.10 -22.96
CA HIS A 153 39.53 20.70 -23.28
C HIS A 153 38.75 19.68 -22.44
N GLU A 154 38.36 20.02 -21.20
CA GLU A 154 37.49 19.17 -20.35
C GLU A 154 35.99 19.54 -20.43
N ALA A 155 35.64 20.68 -21.05
CA ALA A 155 34.26 21.05 -21.26
C ALA A 155 33.74 20.40 -22.55
N ALA A 156 32.66 19.61 -22.45
CA ALA A 156 31.98 19.07 -23.63
C ALA A 156 31.65 20.21 -24.60
N SER A 157 31.97 20.03 -25.89
CA SER A 157 31.80 21.05 -26.93
C SER A 157 30.41 21.68 -26.86
N LEU A 158 30.33 22.99 -26.62
CA LEU A 158 29.04 23.67 -26.56
C LEU A 158 28.30 23.51 -27.91
N PRO A 159 26.98 23.27 -27.89
CA PRO A 159 26.21 23.15 -29.12
C PRO A 159 26.29 24.46 -29.92
N LYS A 160 26.56 24.34 -31.23
CA LYS A 160 26.56 25.49 -32.14
C LYS A 160 25.17 26.12 -32.13
N VAL A 161 25.09 27.38 -31.71
CA VAL A 161 23.85 28.15 -31.69
C VAL A 161 23.27 28.24 -33.11
N PRO A 162 21.96 27.96 -33.31
CA PRO A 162 21.33 28.03 -34.62
C PRO A 162 21.42 29.43 -35.24
N LYS A 163 21.79 29.49 -36.52
CA LYS A 163 21.95 30.76 -37.25
C LYS A 163 20.63 31.50 -37.42
N GLU A 164 19.49 30.81 -37.29
CA GLU A 164 18.15 31.38 -37.30
C GLU A 164 17.92 32.39 -36.15
N VAL A 165 18.46 32.13 -34.95
CA VAL A 165 18.29 33.00 -33.78
C VAL A 165 19.05 34.32 -33.94
N VAL A 166 20.23 34.25 -34.58
CA VAL A 166 21.05 35.44 -34.83
C VAL A 166 20.44 36.29 -35.96
N ASN A 167 19.86 35.65 -36.97
CA ASN A 167 19.21 36.35 -38.08
C ASN A 167 17.85 36.96 -37.69
N SER A 168 17.12 36.40 -36.73
CA SER A 168 15.82 36.96 -36.29
C SER A 168 15.96 38.27 -35.53
N LEU A 169 17.00 38.40 -34.69
CA LEU A 169 17.32 39.65 -33.99
C LEU A 169 17.73 40.78 -34.96
N VAL A 170 18.50 40.43 -36.00
CA VAL A 170 18.93 41.39 -37.03
C VAL A 170 17.76 41.79 -37.95
N ALA A 171 16.85 40.85 -38.27
CA ALA A 171 15.65 41.14 -39.05
C ALA A 171 14.71 42.14 -38.34
N GLN A 172 14.53 42.01 -37.02
CA GLN A 172 13.67 42.93 -36.25
C GLN A 172 14.22 44.35 -36.13
N GLN A 173 15.53 44.56 -36.23
CA GLN A 173 16.12 45.91 -36.24
C GLN A 173 16.03 46.61 -37.60
N SER A 174 15.72 45.88 -38.69
CA SER A 174 15.80 46.40 -40.05
C SER A 174 14.47 46.90 -40.66
N VAL A 175 13.36 46.87 -39.91
CA VAL A 175 12.09 47.40 -40.41
C VAL A 175 12.11 48.93 -40.35
N LYS A 176 12.29 49.51 -41.53
CA LYS A 176 12.12 50.91 -41.91
C LYS A 176 11.07 51.63 -41.06
N LYS A 177 11.39 52.87 -40.66
CA LYS A 177 10.49 53.86 -40.06
C LYS A 177 9.15 53.89 -40.82
N THR A 178 8.18 53.08 -40.37
CA THR A 178 6.82 53.12 -40.88
C THR A 178 6.24 54.48 -40.53
N ASP A 179 5.54 55.09 -41.48
CA ASP A 179 4.97 56.41 -41.34
C ASP A 179 4.12 56.50 -40.06
N LEU A 180 4.29 57.58 -39.29
CA LEU A 180 3.63 57.75 -37.98
C LEU A 180 2.10 57.67 -38.13
N THR A 181 1.59 58.08 -39.28
CA THR A 181 0.17 58.03 -39.63
C THR A 181 -0.36 56.59 -39.72
N GLU A 182 0.43 55.67 -40.28
CA GLU A 182 0.10 54.24 -40.36
C GLU A 182 0.14 53.58 -38.98
N GLN A 183 1.10 53.97 -38.13
CA GLN A 183 1.17 53.51 -36.74
C GLN A 183 -0.03 54.01 -35.93
N VAL A 184 -0.45 55.26 -36.12
CA VAL A 184 -1.66 55.80 -35.47
C VAL A 184 -2.91 55.08 -35.96
N ALA A 185 -3.07 54.85 -37.27
CA ALA A 185 -4.20 54.08 -37.80
C ALA A 185 -4.23 52.62 -37.30
N GLN A 186 -3.05 51.99 -37.16
CA GLN A 186 -2.92 50.65 -36.59
C GLN A 186 -3.26 50.65 -35.09
N LEU A 187 -2.82 51.67 -34.34
CA LEU A 187 -3.20 51.87 -32.95
C LEU A 187 -4.71 52.09 -32.81
N GLU A 188 -5.32 52.97 -33.59
CA GLU A 188 -6.78 53.19 -33.60
C GLU A 188 -7.54 51.90 -33.89
N LYS A 189 -7.09 51.11 -34.87
CA LYS A 189 -7.66 49.79 -35.18
C LYS A 189 -7.50 48.81 -34.02
N THR A 190 -6.36 48.79 -33.34
CA THR A 190 -6.16 47.93 -32.15
C THR A 190 -7.00 48.40 -30.97
N VAL A 191 -7.13 49.70 -30.75
CA VAL A 191 -7.96 50.30 -29.69
C VAL A 191 -9.43 50.00 -29.94
N LEU A 192 -9.91 50.12 -31.19
CA LEU A 192 -11.28 49.75 -31.54
C LEU A 192 -11.54 48.25 -31.33
N ARG A 193 -10.61 47.39 -31.74
CA ARG A 193 -10.70 45.94 -31.46
C ARG A 193 -10.70 45.65 -29.96
N ALA A 194 -9.82 46.28 -29.20
CA ALA A 194 -9.76 46.13 -27.75
C ALA A 194 -11.05 46.61 -27.08
N LYS A 195 -11.62 47.74 -27.50
CA LYS A 195 -12.92 48.24 -26.99
C LYS A 195 -14.07 47.28 -27.32
N LEU A 196 -14.09 46.67 -28.49
CA LEU A 196 -15.09 45.67 -28.86
C LEU A 196 -14.95 44.39 -28.03
N LEU A 197 -13.71 43.91 -27.81
CA LEU A 197 -13.45 42.77 -26.94
C LEU A 197 -13.86 43.06 -25.50
N LEU A 198 -13.53 44.23 -24.97
CA LEU A 198 -13.91 44.65 -23.63
C LEU A 198 -15.43 44.69 -23.47
N LYS A 199 -16.18 45.23 -24.44
CA LYS A 199 -17.65 45.20 -24.39
C LYS A 199 -18.22 43.77 -24.41
N ARG A 200 -17.60 42.87 -25.18
CA ARG A 200 -17.98 41.45 -25.22
C ARG A 200 -17.72 40.78 -23.88
N GLU A 201 -16.58 41.04 -23.27
CA GLU A 201 -16.23 40.52 -21.94
C GLU A 201 -17.16 41.07 -20.86
N GLU A 202 -17.48 42.37 -20.88
CA GLU A 202 -18.45 42.98 -19.97
C GLU A 202 -19.85 42.38 -20.12
N GLN A 203 -20.25 42.01 -21.35
CA GLN A 203 -21.51 41.31 -21.59
C GLN A 203 -21.48 39.89 -21.00
N LEU A 204 -20.42 39.12 -21.25
CA LEU A 204 -20.24 37.80 -20.65
C LEU A 204 -20.17 37.86 -19.13
N LEU A 205 -19.56 38.90 -18.57
CA LEU A 205 -19.51 39.15 -17.13
C LEU A 205 -20.91 39.42 -16.57
N ARG A 206 -21.73 40.21 -17.28
CA ARG A 206 -23.13 40.44 -16.87
C ARG A 206 -23.97 39.18 -16.97
N GLU A 207 -23.81 38.38 -18.01
CA GLU A 207 -24.51 37.10 -18.19
C GLU A 207 -24.12 36.09 -17.09
N THR A 208 -22.82 35.96 -16.80
CA THR A 208 -22.33 35.09 -15.71
C THR A 208 -22.78 35.57 -14.33
N ARG A 209 -22.79 36.88 -14.07
CA ARG A 209 -23.35 37.44 -12.82
C ARG A 209 -24.85 37.19 -12.69
N ALA A 210 -25.62 37.33 -13.77
CA ALA A 210 -27.05 37.01 -13.77
C ALA A 210 -27.29 35.52 -13.48
N ASN A 211 -26.49 34.64 -14.10
CA ASN A 211 -26.54 33.20 -13.82
C ASN A 211 -26.13 32.88 -12.37
N ALA A 212 -25.14 33.57 -11.82
CA ALA A 212 -24.73 33.40 -10.43
C ALA A 212 -25.80 33.87 -9.42
N GLN A 213 -26.55 34.92 -9.74
CA GLN A 213 -27.69 35.38 -8.93
C GLN A 213 -28.91 34.44 -8.99
N SER A 214 -28.97 33.56 -10.00
CA SER A 214 -30.00 32.53 -10.13
C SER A 214 -29.69 31.25 -9.34
N ILE A 215 -28.53 31.17 -8.69
CA ILE A 215 -28.16 30.02 -7.87
C ILE A 215 -28.96 30.11 -6.56
N PRO A 216 -29.85 29.13 -6.27
CA PRO A 216 -30.59 29.13 -5.02
C PRO A 216 -29.63 28.97 -3.83
N ASP A 217 -29.81 29.80 -2.81
CA ASP A 217 -29.00 29.86 -1.57
C ASP A 217 -28.96 28.52 -0.81
N VAL A 218 -29.89 27.60 -1.13
CA VAL A 218 -29.91 26.22 -0.66
C VAL A 218 -29.59 25.28 -1.83
N VAL A 219 -28.30 25.07 -2.06
CA VAL A 219 -27.80 24.05 -2.99
C VAL A 219 -28.08 22.67 -2.40
N SER A 220 -28.88 21.85 -3.09
CA SER A 220 -29.21 20.49 -2.65
C SER A 220 -27.94 19.65 -2.50
N ASN A 221 -27.91 18.76 -1.51
CA ASN A 221 -26.75 17.91 -1.23
C ASN A 221 -26.32 17.07 -2.44
N GLY A 222 -27.25 16.71 -3.33
CA GLY A 222 -26.94 16.01 -4.59
C GLY A 222 -26.13 16.85 -5.57
N VAL A 223 -26.45 18.15 -5.72
CA VAL A 223 -25.68 19.07 -6.58
C VAL A 223 -24.31 19.36 -5.97
N ARG A 224 -24.21 19.45 -4.64
CA ARG A 224 -22.93 19.58 -3.94
C ARG A 224 -22.03 18.35 -4.11
N LEU A 225 -22.60 17.15 -4.01
CA LEU A 225 -21.86 15.90 -4.25
C LEU A 225 -21.43 15.79 -5.71
N HIS A 226 -22.30 16.16 -6.66
CA HIS A 226 -21.93 16.20 -8.07
C HIS A 226 -20.81 17.21 -8.33
N ALA A 227 -20.90 18.42 -7.77
CA ALA A 227 -19.87 19.44 -7.89
C ALA A 227 -18.52 18.98 -7.29
N LEU A 228 -18.56 18.35 -6.11
CA LEU A 228 -17.37 17.77 -5.49
C LEU A 228 -16.77 16.64 -6.33
N ASN A 229 -17.61 15.79 -6.90
CA ASN A 229 -17.17 14.72 -7.78
C ASN A 229 -16.56 15.27 -9.08
N THR A 230 -17.15 16.32 -9.67
CA THR A 230 -16.56 17.00 -10.81
C THR A 230 -15.23 17.66 -10.46
N THR A 231 -15.12 18.34 -9.30
CA THR A 231 -13.83 18.91 -8.87
C THR A 231 -12.79 17.84 -8.59
N ARG A 232 -13.20 16.68 -8.05
CA ARG A 232 -12.32 15.53 -7.83
C ARG A 232 -11.81 14.99 -9.17
N ASN A 233 -12.69 14.82 -10.14
CA ASN A 233 -12.33 14.32 -11.46
C ASN A 233 -11.43 15.30 -12.23
N GLU A 234 -11.69 16.61 -12.13
CA GLU A 234 -10.82 17.64 -12.71
C GLU A 234 -9.45 17.70 -12.02
N LEU A 235 -9.38 17.52 -10.69
CA LEU A 235 -8.11 17.40 -9.97
C LEU A 235 -7.34 16.13 -10.36
N ILE A 236 -8.04 15.00 -10.50
CA ILE A 236 -7.43 13.76 -10.98
C ILE A 236 -6.90 13.98 -12.40
N HIS A 237 -7.70 14.56 -13.29
CA HIS A 237 -7.27 14.87 -14.65
C HIS A 237 -6.09 15.85 -14.69
N TRP A 238 -6.09 16.88 -13.84
CA TRP A 238 -4.97 17.81 -13.72
C TRP A 238 -3.71 17.10 -13.19
N ILE A 239 -3.84 16.26 -12.18
CA ILE A 239 -2.73 15.45 -11.65
C ILE A 239 -2.22 14.46 -12.70
N GLU A 240 -3.10 13.80 -13.44
CA GLU A 240 -2.77 12.87 -14.51
C GLU A 240 -2.07 13.57 -15.68
N THR A 241 -2.52 14.77 -16.05
CA THR A 241 -1.89 15.56 -17.11
C THR A 241 -0.55 16.14 -16.67
N GLU A 242 -0.40 16.58 -15.42
CA GLU A 242 0.89 17.03 -14.88
C GLU A 242 1.87 15.86 -14.68
N LEU A 243 1.39 14.69 -14.24
CA LEU A 243 2.20 13.46 -14.18
C LEU A 243 2.57 12.94 -15.57
N GLY A 244 1.67 13.06 -16.55
CA GLY A 244 1.93 12.75 -17.95
C GLY A 244 3.01 13.67 -18.54
N LYS A 245 2.93 14.98 -18.27
CA LYS A 245 3.97 15.95 -18.68
C LYS A 245 5.31 15.69 -17.98
N ALA A 246 5.30 15.29 -16.71
CA ALA A 246 6.53 14.93 -15.99
C ALA A 246 7.13 13.59 -16.45
N GLY A 247 6.36 12.73 -17.10
CA GLY A 247 6.80 11.48 -17.70
C GLY A 247 7.24 11.60 -19.16
N ASP A 248 6.88 12.68 -19.84
CA ASP A 248 7.14 12.94 -21.28
C ASP A 248 8.23 14.02 -21.50
N GLU A 249 9.00 14.36 -20.46
CA GLU A 249 10.12 15.30 -20.55
C GLU A 249 11.41 14.62 -21.09
N GLU A 250 11.25 13.73 -22.07
CA GLU A 250 12.31 13.32 -23.00
C GLU A 250 11.79 13.45 -24.44
N GLY A 251 11.39 14.67 -24.81
CA GLY A 251 11.21 15.04 -26.21
C GLY A 251 10.08 16.02 -26.47
N GLY A 252 10.40 17.31 -26.56
CA GLY A 252 9.53 18.28 -27.22
C GLY A 252 9.59 19.67 -26.64
N GLU A 253 10.46 20.49 -27.20
CA GLU A 253 10.44 21.94 -27.03
C GLU A 253 9.10 22.52 -27.50
N GLU A 254 8.52 23.39 -26.67
CA GLU A 254 8.02 24.73 -26.99
C GLU A 254 6.74 25.07 -26.22
N SER A 255 6.78 26.23 -25.56
CA SER A 255 5.76 27.28 -25.65
C SER A 255 5.35 27.86 -24.30
N GLY A 256 5.44 29.19 -24.19
CA GLY A 256 4.47 29.93 -23.40
C GLY A 256 4.97 30.71 -22.19
N SER A 257 6.02 31.51 -22.36
CA SER A 257 6.36 32.62 -21.45
C SER A 257 5.19 33.61 -21.31
N LYS A 258 4.31 33.41 -20.31
CA LYS A 258 3.34 34.41 -19.80
C LYS A 258 2.99 34.32 -18.30
N SER A 259 3.59 33.42 -17.52
CA SER A 259 3.16 33.19 -16.12
C SER A 259 3.80 34.09 -15.05
N HIS A 260 4.81 34.89 -15.37
CA HIS A 260 5.65 35.49 -14.32
C HIS A 260 4.99 36.67 -13.57
N ALA A 261 4.04 37.39 -14.18
CA ALA A 261 3.39 38.55 -13.55
C ALA A 261 2.26 38.18 -12.56
N GLN A 262 1.68 36.99 -12.68
CA GLN A 262 0.59 36.52 -11.80
C GLN A 262 1.15 35.83 -10.55
N SER A 263 2.34 35.22 -10.67
CA SER A 263 3.01 34.52 -9.56
C SER A 263 3.37 35.45 -8.38
N THR A 264 3.69 36.72 -8.63
CA THR A 264 4.12 37.65 -7.55
C THR A 264 2.96 38.15 -6.68
N ALA A 265 1.77 38.31 -7.26
CA ALA A 265 0.55 38.65 -6.51
C ALA A 265 0.05 37.45 -5.68
N ASP A 266 0.12 36.25 -6.25
CA ASP A 266 -0.19 35.01 -5.53
C ASP A 266 0.84 34.74 -4.41
N GLN A 267 2.11 35.06 -4.63
CA GLN A 267 3.15 34.92 -3.60
C GLN A 267 2.99 35.93 -2.46
N ALA A 268 2.53 37.15 -2.76
CA ALA A 268 2.22 38.14 -1.74
C ALA A 268 1.03 37.71 -0.86
N THR A 269 -0.03 37.17 -1.46
CA THR A 269 -1.21 36.67 -0.73
C THR A 269 -0.87 35.40 0.08
N ILE A 270 -0.04 34.49 -0.46
CA ILE A 270 0.47 33.33 0.28
C ILE A 270 1.31 33.77 1.48
N ASN A 271 2.19 34.76 1.30
CA ASN A 271 3.00 35.28 2.40
C ASN A 271 2.14 35.94 3.49
N GLU A 272 1.10 36.68 3.12
CA GLU A 272 0.11 37.22 4.07
C GLU A 272 -0.59 36.10 4.84
N GLN A 273 -1.06 35.06 4.15
CA GLN A 273 -1.66 33.89 4.79
C GLN A 273 -0.68 33.18 5.74
N LEU A 274 0.60 33.03 5.36
CA LEU A 274 1.62 32.45 6.23
C LEU A 274 1.87 33.29 7.48
N VAL A 275 1.84 34.63 7.36
CA VAL A 275 1.94 35.52 8.52
C VAL A 275 0.74 35.33 9.44
N THR A 276 -0.49 35.27 8.90
CA THR A 276 -1.68 35.01 9.72
C THR A 276 -1.67 33.63 10.39
N ILE A 277 -1.12 32.60 9.74
CA ILE A 277 -0.97 31.26 10.30
C ILE A 277 0.05 31.29 11.44
N LYS A 278 1.21 31.95 11.25
CA LYS A 278 2.22 32.12 12.30
C LYS A 278 1.65 32.87 13.50
N GLU A 279 0.87 33.92 13.28
CA GLU A 279 0.22 34.67 14.34
C GLU A 279 -0.80 33.80 15.10
N LYS A 280 -1.67 33.06 14.39
CA LYS A 280 -2.61 32.10 15.00
C LYS A 280 -1.89 31.02 15.81
N TYR A 281 -0.78 30.49 15.30
CA TYR A 281 0.01 29.49 16.00
C TYR A 281 0.71 30.07 17.24
N SER A 282 1.21 31.32 17.17
CA SER A 282 1.77 32.01 18.33
C SER A 282 0.71 32.25 19.42
N LYS A 283 -0.51 32.63 19.04
CA LYS A 283 -1.67 32.75 19.93
C LYS A 283 -2.01 31.41 20.58
N TYR A 284 -2.06 30.33 19.80
CA TYR A 284 -2.25 28.98 20.31
C TYR A 284 -1.16 28.54 21.30
N LEU A 285 0.11 28.82 21.00
CA LEU A 285 1.21 28.51 21.92
C LEU A 285 1.11 29.34 23.20
N SER A 286 0.73 30.61 23.11
CA SER A 286 0.54 31.47 24.28
C SER A 286 -0.61 30.99 25.16
N SER A 287 -1.75 30.60 24.58
CA SER A 287 -2.89 30.07 25.32
C SER A 287 -2.58 28.70 25.93
N ARG A 288 -1.85 27.85 25.21
CA ARG A 288 -1.37 26.56 25.75
C ARG A 288 -0.37 26.75 26.89
N ARG A 289 0.57 27.69 26.78
CA ARG A 289 1.49 28.04 27.87
C ARG A 289 0.73 28.59 29.08
N PHE A 290 -0.26 29.46 28.85
CA PHE A 290 -1.12 29.98 29.91
C PHE A 290 -1.92 28.88 30.59
N LEU A 291 -2.48 27.94 29.83
CA LEU A 291 -3.23 26.79 30.36
C LEU A 291 -2.30 25.85 31.15
N LEU A 292 -1.12 25.54 30.61
CA LEU A 292 -0.11 24.74 31.32
C LEU A 292 0.38 25.44 32.59
N SER A 293 0.53 26.77 32.59
CA SER A 293 0.89 27.54 33.78
C SER A 293 -0.25 27.51 34.81
N SER A 294 -1.50 27.66 34.36
CA SER A 294 -2.70 27.58 35.22
C SER A 294 -2.94 26.18 35.81
N VAL A 295 -2.49 25.13 35.12
CA VAL A 295 -2.53 23.75 35.62
C VAL A 295 -1.33 23.48 36.52
N GLY A 296 -0.15 24.01 36.22
CA GLY A 296 1.04 23.94 37.07
C GLY A 296 0.83 24.64 38.42
N GLU A 297 0.20 25.82 38.42
CA GLU A 297 -0.10 26.59 39.63
C GLU A 297 -1.11 25.88 40.56
N LYS A 298 -1.93 24.96 40.01
CA LYS A 298 -2.81 24.08 40.81
C LYS A 298 -2.10 22.88 41.43
N PHE A 299 -0.87 22.57 41.01
CA PHE A 299 -0.03 21.54 41.62
C PHE A 299 0.93 22.07 42.68
N ASP A 300 1.05 23.40 42.83
CA ASP A 300 1.93 24.03 43.83
C ASP A 300 1.26 24.23 45.21
N SER A 301 0.02 23.76 45.41
CA SER A 301 -0.61 23.67 46.74
C SER A 301 -0.43 22.28 47.38
N SER A 302 0.81 21.81 47.47
CA SER A 302 1.17 20.77 48.44
C SER A 302 2.63 20.93 48.85
N ALA A 303 2.80 21.62 49.98
CA ALA A 303 4.00 21.67 50.82
C ALA A 303 5.29 22.22 50.16
N ALA A 304 5.50 23.52 50.33
CA ALA A 304 6.85 24.04 50.53
C ALA A 304 7.45 23.49 51.84
N PRO A 305 8.78 23.49 51.98
CA PRO A 305 9.30 24.60 52.78
C PRO A 305 10.18 25.54 51.96
N VAL A 306 9.92 26.80 52.28
CA VAL A 306 10.53 28.04 51.85
C VAL A 306 12.00 28.08 52.25
N LEU A 307 12.86 28.54 51.33
CA LEU A 307 13.81 29.61 51.63
C LEU A 307 13.76 30.63 50.49
N ALA A 308 13.25 31.81 50.82
CA ALA A 308 13.02 32.95 49.95
C ALA A 308 14.34 33.69 49.60
N PRO A 309 14.33 34.57 48.59
CA PRO A 309 15.52 35.23 48.05
C PRO A 309 15.87 36.50 48.85
N SER A 310 17.15 36.83 48.93
CA SER A 310 17.63 38.13 49.41
C SER A 310 18.58 38.73 48.38
N THR A 311 18.19 39.89 47.86
CA THR A 311 18.99 40.75 47.00
C THR A 311 19.96 41.57 47.84
N ALA A 312 21.27 41.48 47.57
CA ALA A 312 22.17 42.61 47.25
C ALA A 312 23.65 42.35 47.63
N LYS A 313 24.50 42.47 46.60
CA LYS A 313 25.93 42.85 46.56
C LYS A 313 26.91 42.03 47.43
N GLN A 314 27.76 41.25 46.76
CA GLN A 314 29.19 41.56 46.66
C GLN A 314 29.89 40.70 45.60
N LEU A 315 30.86 41.37 44.98
CA LEU A 315 31.84 40.92 44.00
C LEU A 315 32.61 39.69 44.51
N ALA A 316 32.57 38.58 43.78
CA ALA A 316 33.59 37.54 43.83
C ALA A 316 33.54 36.74 42.53
N GLU A 317 34.69 36.69 41.90
CA GLU A 317 35.08 35.93 40.71
C GLU A 317 35.00 34.42 40.99
N GLU A 318 34.96 33.61 39.92
CA GLU A 318 35.10 32.13 39.85
C GLU A 318 33.78 31.28 39.88
N PRO A 319 33.66 30.14 39.16
CA PRO A 319 34.39 29.59 38.01
C PRO A 319 33.48 29.27 36.78
N GLU A 320 34.13 28.99 35.65
CA GLU A 320 33.60 28.27 34.48
C GLU A 320 32.73 27.04 34.86
N PRO A 321 31.58 26.79 34.18
CA PRO A 321 30.74 25.64 34.48
C PRO A 321 31.35 24.36 33.90
N ALA A 322 32.25 23.72 34.65
CA ALA A 322 32.65 22.36 34.36
C ALA A 322 31.49 21.37 34.63
N SER A 323 31.16 20.59 33.60
CA SER A 323 30.67 19.21 33.73
C SER A 323 29.19 18.96 34.09
N GLY A 324 28.26 19.75 33.56
CA GLY A 324 26.85 19.32 33.42
C GLY A 324 26.62 18.32 32.26
N THR A 325 27.57 18.22 31.33
CA THR A 325 27.48 17.43 30.09
C THR A 325 27.70 15.94 30.31
N TYR A 326 28.54 15.54 31.28
CA TYR A 326 28.84 14.12 31.55
C TYR A 326 27.66 13.35 32.16
N LEU A 327 26.79 14.01 32.94
CA LEU A 327 25.56 13.39 33.47
C LEU A 327 24.52 13.11 32.37
N LEU A 328 24.49 13.92 31.30
CA LEU A 328 23.57 13.71 30.17
C LEU A 328 24.09 12.71 29.14
N THR A 329 25.39 12.41 29.15
CA THR A 329 26.03 11.55 28.15
C THR A 329 25.41 10.14 28.07
N PRO A 330 25.13 9.43 29.18
CA PRO A 330 24.42 8.14 29.11
C PRO A 330 22.98 8.27 28.57
N TYR A 331 22.31 9.40 28.82
CA TYR A 331 20.97 9.66 28.28
C TYR A 331 21.01 9.95 26.77
N ILE A 332 22.07 10.60 26.27
CA ILE A 332 22.27 10.83 24.84
C ILE A 332 22.62 9.53 24.13
N GLU A 333 23.47 8.68 24.71
CA GLU A 333 23.79 7.36 24.17
C GLU A 333 22.57 6.44 24.10
N THR A 334 21.74 6.42 25.15
CA THR A 334 20.49 5.66 25.15
C THR A 334 19.48 6.20 24.14
N LEU A 335 19.38 7.53 23.98
CA LEU A 335 18.54 8.15 22.95
C LEU A 335 19.02 7.83 21.53
N LEU A 336 20.34 7.80 21.30
CA LEU A 336 20.94 7.45 20.03
C LEU A 336 20.75 5.95 19.72
N ALA A 337 20.88 5.08 20.72
CA ALA A 337 20.54 3.66 20.59
C ALA A 337 19.05 3.45 20.29
N LEU A 338 18.16 4.23 20.94
CA LEU A 338 16.72 4.20 20.66
C LEU A 338 16.42 4.68 19.24
N SER A 339 17.06 5.75 18.76
CA SER A 339 16.86 6.26 17.39
C SER A 339 17.33 5.24 16.33
N LYS A 340 18.45 4.54 16.58
CA LYS A 340 18.91 3.42 15.73
C LYS A 340 17.89 2.28 15.70
N LYS A 341 17.33 1.89 16.86
CA LYS A 341 16.27 0.88 16.94
C LYS A 341 15.00 1.32 16.20
N GLN A 342 14.59 2.58 16.35
CA GLN A 342 13.44 3.13 15.63
C GLN A 342 13.66 3.11 14.12
N ARG A 343 14.85 3.52 13.64
CA ARG A 343 15.18 3.44 12.21
C ARG A 343 15.15 2.01 11.70
N ALA A 344 15.68 1.05 12.45
CA ALA A 344 15.62 -0.37 12.10
C ALA A 344 14.17 -0.89 12.04
N MET A 345 13.34 -0.52 13.01
CA MET A 345 11.91 -0.89 13.04
C MET A 345 11.14 -0.27 11.88
N ILE A 346 11.41 0.99 11.54
CA ILE A 346 10.81 1.66 10.37
C ILE A 346 11.24 0.94 9.09
N ALA A 347 12.52 0.61 8.94
CA ALA A 347 13.01 -0.13 7.77
C ALA A 347 12.34 -1.52 7.66
N GLN A 348 12.19 -2.24 8.77
CA GLN A 348 11.48 -3.51 8.80
C GLN A 348 10.00 -3.34 8.44
N LYS A 349 9.32 -2.33 8.99
CA LYS A 349 7.92 -2.03 8.66
C LYS A 349 7.76 -1.73 7.16
N VAL A 350 8.65 -0.92 6.59
CA VAL A 350 8.64 -0.62 5.16
C VAL A 350 8.86 -1.90 4.36
N HIS A 351 9.85 -2.72 4.72
CA HIS A 351 10.09 -4.00 4.04
C HIS A 351 8.85 -4.91 4.06
N VAL A 352 8.27 -5.15 5.24
CA VAL A 352 7.05 -5.98 5.39
C VAL A 352 5.88 -5.40 4.61
N ASN A 353 5.68 -4.08 4.63
CA ASN A 353 4.60 -3.45 3.88
C ASN A 353 4.82 -3.59 2.37
N THR A 354 6.07 -3.45 1.90
CA THR A 354 6.39 -3.63 0.48
C THR A 354 6.24 -5.07 0.02
N THR A 355 6.62 -6.06 0.85
CA THR A 355 6.42 -7.48 0.51
C THR A 355 4.94 -7.81 0.51
N LEU A 356 4.18 -7.38 1.52
CA LEU A 356 2.74 -7.61 1.59
C LEU A 356 1.99 -6.94 0.43
N ALA A 357 2.38 -5.72 0.03
CA ALA A 357 1.79 -5.06 -1.12
C ALA A 357 2.10 -5.78 -2.45
N LYS A 358 3.29 -6.39 -2.57
CA LYS A 358 3.65 -7.23 -3.73
C LYS A 358 2.79 -8.50 -3.76
N GLU A 359 2.73 -9.23 -2.65
CA GLU A 359 1.91 -10.45 -2.54
C GLU A 359 0.43 -10.17 -2.86
N ILE A 360 -0.16 -9.09 -2.29
CA ILE A 360 -1.55 -8.71 -2.60
C ILE A 360 -1.73 -8.40 -4.08
N LYS A 361 -0.74 -7.77 -4.72
CA LYS A 361 -0.80 -7.45 -6.15
C LYS A 361 -0.72 -8.73 -6.98
N ASP A 362 0.18 -9.64 -6.65
CA ASP A 362 0.38 -10.91 -7.34
C ASP A 362 -0.86 -11.81 -7.18
N ASP A 363 -1.44 -11.87 -5.97
CA ASP A 363 -2.71 -12.55 -5.71
C ASP A 363 -3.85 -11.93 -6.52
N CYS A 364 -3.95 -10.60 -6.56
CA CYS A 364 -4.95 -9.89 -7.37
C CYS A 364 -4.80 -10.13 -8.87
N GLN A 365 -3.57 -10.34 -9.36
CA GLN A 365 -3.30 -10.71 -10.76
C GLN A 365 -3.70 -12.16 -11.02
N SER A 366 -3.31 -13.10 -10.15
CA SER A 366 -3.70 -14.51 -10.26
C SER A 366 -5.22 -14.69 -10.23
N LEU A 367 -5.93 -13.96 -9.36
CA LEU A 367 -7.39 -13.94 -9.32
C LEU A 367 -8.01 -13.34 -10.59
N GLY A 368 -7.35 -12.36 -11.22
CA GLY A 368 -7.78 -11.82 -12.50
C GLY A 368 -7.67 -12.85 -13.62
N HIS A 369 -6.55 -13.59 -13.67
CA HIS A 369 -6.39 -14.68 -14.64
C HIS A 369 -7.39 -15.82 -14.40
N LEU A 370 -7.64 -16.18 -13.14
CA LEU A 370 -8.66 -17.16 -12.79
C LEU A 370 -10.06 -16.68 -13.18
N GLU A 371 -10.34 -15.38 -13.08
CA GLU A 371 -11.62 -14.78 -13.49
C GLU A 371 -11.83 -14.91 -14.99
N GLU A 372 -10.80 -14.62 -15.80
CA GLU A 372 -10.78 -14.81 -17.25
C GLU A 372 -11.00 -16.28 -17.67
N GLU A 373 -10.46 -17.24 -16.91
CA GLU A 373 -10.63 -18.67 -17.17
C GLU A 373 -11.94 -19.24 -16.62
N SER A 374 -12.61 -18.53 -15.70
CA SER A 374 -13.79 -19.05 -15.02
C SER A 374 -15.05 -19.02 -15.89
N GLN A 375 -15.78 -20.14 -15.89
CA GLN A 375 -17.14 -20.19 -16.45
C GLN A 375 -18.20 -19.86 -15.39
N LEU A 376 -17.82 -19.80 -14.11
CA LEU A 376 -18.72 -19.58 -12.99
C LEU A 376 -19.14 -18.11 -12.88
N LEU A 377 -18.20 -17.16 -13.02
CA LEU A 377 -18.52 -15.74 -12.91
C LEU A 377 -19.44 -15.23 -14.04
N PRO A 378 -19.24 -15.62 -15.33
CA PRO A 378 -20.15 -15.22 -16.40
C PRO A 378 -21.54 -15.84 -16.28
N SER A 379 -21.65 -17.09 -15.83
CA SER A 379 -22.93 -17.79 -15.68
C SER A 379 -23.76 -17.30 -14.48
N HIS A 380 -23.10 -16.75 -13.47
CA HIS A 380 -23.70 -16.34 -12.22
C HIS A 380 -23.41 -14.86 -11.85
N SER A 381 -23.26 -14.01 -12.87
CA SER A 381 -23.00 -12.58 -12.66
C SER A 381 -24.16 -11.92 -11.93
N THR A 382 -23.93 -11.52 -10.67
CA THR A 382 -24.91 -10.79 -9.86
C THR A 382 -24.92 -9.29 -10.12
N ALA A 383 -24.15 -8.81 -11.11
CA ALA A 383 -24.28 -7.43 -11.57
C ALA A 383 -25.57 -7.34 -12.41
N PRO A 384 -26.53 -6.45 -12.06
CA PRO A 384 -27.74 -6.30 -12.86
C PRO A 384 -27.32 -6.03 -14.31
N GLU A 385 -27.90 -6.78 -15.23
CA GLU A 385 -27.77 -6.61 -16.67
C GLU A 385 -28.17 -5.16 -17.06
N SER A 386 -27.24 -4.23 -16.90
CA SER A 386 -27.24 -2.99 -17.65
C SER A 386 -26.86 -3.38 -19.08
N ARG A 387 -27.86 -3.87 -19.82
CA ARG A 387 -27.85 -3.84 -21.29
C ARG A 387 -27.54 -2.42 -21.72
N ARG A 388 -26.26 -2.17 -22.02
CA ARG A 388 -25.76 -1.34 -23.11
C ARG A 388 -24.24 -1.41 -23.09
N ARG A 389 -23.71 -2.22 -24.01
CA ARG A 389 -22.45 -2.03 -24.71
C ARG A 389 -21.92 -0.60 -24.55
N SER A 390 -20.96 -0.41 -23.66
CA SER A 390 -20.07 0.75 -23.65
C SER A 390 -18.66 0.22 -23.53
N VAL A 391 -17.91 0.31 -24.62
CA VAL A 391 -16.50 -0.10 -24.78
C VAL A 391 -15.57 0.90 -24.05
N LEU A 392 -16.07 1.60 -23.03
CA LEU A 392 -15.38 2.71 -22.39
C LEU A 392 -15.80 2.90 -20.93
N GLY A 393 -15.96 1.79 -20.19
CA GLY A 393 -16.52 1.80 -18.83
C GLY A 393 -15.68 1.11 -17.75
N GLU A 394 -14.49 0.61 -18.08
CA GLU A 394 -13.69 -0.21 -17.16
C GLU A 394 -12.71 0.61 -16.30
N PHE A 395 -12.65 1.92 -16.48
CA PHE A 395 -11.63 2.76 -15.82
C PHE A 395 -12.06 3.48 -14.54
N LEU A 396 -13.36 3.51 -14.15
CA LEU A 396 -13.83 4.50 -13.16
C LEU A 396 -14.60 3.99 -11.93
N THR A 397 -14.68 2.70 -11.64
CA THR A 397 -15.29 2.20 -10.37
C THR A 397 -14.32 1.46 -9.45
N SER A 398 -13.03 1.38 -9.82
CA SER A 398 -12.00 0.63 -9.10
C SER A 398 -11.29 1.43 -8.00
N GLY A 399 -11.96 2.42 -7.41
CA GLY A 399 -11.30 3.38 -6.52
C GLY A 399 -11.23 2.97 -5.05
N GLU A 400 -12.18 2.18 -4.54
CA GLU A 400 -12.36 2.05 -3.08
C GLU A 400 -12.52 0.62 -2.56
N ARG A 401 -12.59 -0.37 -3.46
CA ARG A 401 -12.58 -1.81 -3.09
C ARG A 401 -11.58 -2.65 -3.89
N SER A 402 -10.59 -2.03 -4.54
CA SER A 402 -9.62 -2.70 -5.42
C SER A 402 -8.55 -3.54 -4.69
N GLY A 403 -8.82 -3.95 -3.46
CA GLY A 403 -8.01 -4.93 -2.73
C GLY A 403 -8.49 -6.35 -2.99
N LEU A 404 -7.72 -7.34 -2.52
CA LEU A 404 -8.04 -8.77 -2.60
C LEU A 404 -9.51 -9.09 -2.28
N THR A 405 -10.08 -8.46 -1.24
CA THR A 405 -11.49 -8.60 -0.85
C THR A 405 -12.48 -8.24 -1.96
N GLY A 406 -12.25 -7.17 -2.72
CA GLY A 406 -13.16 -6.77 -3.78
C GLY A 406 -13.13 -7.72 -4.97
N LYS A 407 -11.96 -8.33 -5.24
CA LYS A 407 -11.82 -9.35 -6.28
C LYS A 407 -12.41 -10.70 -5.88
N VAL A 408 -12.35 -11.07 -4.60
CA VAL A 408 -12.90 -12.35 -4.09
C VAL A 408 -14.41 -12.30 -3.91
N GLN A 409 -14.99 -11.13 -3.61
CA GLN A 409 -16.42 -11.01 -3.34
C GLN A 409 -17.34 -11.53 -4.49
N PRO A 410 -17.08 -11.23 -5.79
CA PRO A 410 -17.82 -11.80 -6.90
C PRO A 410 -17.81 -13.34 -6.93
N TRP A 411 -16.69 -13.96 -6.59
CA TRP A 411 -16.57 -15.43 -6.55
C TRP A 411 -17.43 -16.05 -5.46
N VAL A 412 -17.48 -15.43 -4.28
CA VAL A 412 -18.34 -15.89 -3.18
C VAL A 412 -19.81 -15.78 -3.57
N LEU A 413 -20.22 -14.66 -4.16
CA LEU A 413 -21.59 -14.46 -4.61
C LEU A 413 -21.97 -15.41 -5.76
N ALA A 414 -21.07 -15.61 -6.71
CA ALA A 414 -21.27 -16.57 -7.81
C ALA A 414 -21.38 -18.01 -7.27
N ALA A 415 -20.53 -18.41 -6.32
CA ALA A 415 -20.61 -19.72 -5.68
C ALA A 415 -21.93 -19.92 -4.91
N ASP A 416 -22.37 -18.90 -4.15
CA ASP A 416 -23.63 -18.96 -3.42
C ASP A 416 -24.83 -19.05 -4.37
N SER A 417 -24.82 -18.28 -5.46
CA SER A 417 -25.89 -18.34 -6.46
C SER A 417 -25.89 -19.66 -7.23
N ALA A 418 -24.73 -20.20 -7.61
CA ALA A 418 -24.62 -21.52 -8.22
C ALA A 418 -25.18 -22.61 -7.30
N LYS A 419 -24.85 -22.53 -6.00
CA LYS A 419 -25.44 -23.42 -4.98
C LYS A 419 -26.96 -23.32 -4.96
N ILE A 420 -27.52 -22.11 -4.94
CA ILE A 420 -28.98 -21.90 -4.95
C ILE A 420 -29.59 -22.49 -6.22
N VAL A 421 -29.03 -22.22 -7.40
CA VAL A 421 -29.51 -22.75 -8.68
C VAL A 421 -29.48 -24.28 -8.72
N THR A 422 -28.42 -24.90 -8.18
CA THR A 422 -28.37 -26.37 -8.10
C THR A 422 -29.42 -26.94 -7.15
N LEU A 423 -29.68 -26.27 -6.02
CA LEU A 423 -30.72 -26.69 -5.08
C LEU A 423 -32.13 -26.52 -5.66
N GLU A 424 -32.36 -25.42 -6.38
CA GLU A 424 -33.62 -25.17 -7.08
C GLU A 424 -33.88 -26.20 -8.17
N ASN A 425 -32.88 -26.49 -9.02
CA ASN A 425 -33.01 -27.53 -10.04
C ASN A 425 -33.28 -28.92 -9.43
N VAL A 426 -32.61 -29.27 -8.31
CA VAL A 426 -32.91 -30.53 -7.61
C VAL A 426 -34.33 -30.54 -7.05
N ALA A 427 -34.80 -29.42 -6.48
CA ALA A 427 -36.17 -29.30 -6.00
C ALA A 427 -37.19 -29.45 -7.14
N GLU A 428 -36.98 -28.77 -8.28
CA GLU A 428 -37.82 -28.91 -9.47
C GLU A 428 -37.86 -30.34 -10.02
N GLN A 429 -36.74 -31.06 -10.02
CA GLN A 429 -36.70 -32.47 -10.44
C GLN A 429 -37.44 -33.38 -9.45
N ILE A 430 -37.37 -33.10 -8.15
CA ILE A 430 -38.11 -33.85 -7.13
C ILE A 430 -39.62 -33.58 -7.27
N GLU A 431 -40.02 -32.33 -7.44
CA GLU A 431 -41.42 -31.96 -7.66
C GLU A 431 -41.96 -32.57 -8.97
N GLY A 432 -41.19 -32.51 -10.06
CA GLY A 432 -41.53 -33.16 -11.32
C GLY A 432 -41.65 -34.68 -11.19
N GLY A 433 -40.75 -35.31 -10.43
CA GLY A 433 -40.79 -36.73 -10.10
C GLY A 433 -42.02 -37.10 -9.25
N GLN A 434 -42.39 -36.27 -8.28
CA GLN A 434 -43.58 -36.45 -7.46
C GLN A 434 -44.85 -36.32 -8.30
N LEU A 435 -44.94 -35.31 -9.17
CA LEU A 435 -46.07 -35.15 -10.09
C LEU A 435 -46.17 -36.32 -11.06
N ALA A 436 -45.05 -36.83 -11.56
CA ALA A 436 -45.03 -38.02 -12.41
C ALA A 436 -45.50 -39.28 -11.65
N LEU A 437 -45.12 -39.43 -10.38
CA LEU A 437 -45.58 -40.51 -9.51
C LEU A 437 -47.08 -40.39 -9.25
N GLU A 438 -47.57 -39.21 -8.86
CA GLU A 438 -49.00 -38.95 -8.65
C GLU A 438 -49.82 -39.23 -9.91
N ASN A 439 -49.35 -38.80 -11.08
CA ASN A 439 -49.97 -39.14 -12.36
C ASN A 439 -49.97 -40.65 -12.61
N SER A 440 -48.85 -41.34 -12.37
CA SER A 440 -48.79 -42.79 -12.53
C SER A 440 -49.72 -43.53 -11.57
N MET A 441 -49.85 -43.06 -10.34
CA MET A 441 -50.75 -43.61 -9.32
C MET A 441 -52.22 -43.38 -9.70
N GLN A 442 -52.56 -42.20 -10.22
CA GLN A 442 -53.89 -41.93 -10.77
C GLN A 442 -54.20 -42.84 -11.95
N THR A 443 -53.27 -43.02 -12.91
CA THR A 443 -53.48 -43.94 -14.03
C THR A 443 -53.61 -45.40 -13.58
N LEU A 444 -52.90 -45.83 -12.54
CA LEU A 444 -53.07 -47.16 -11.95
C LEU A 444 -54.43 -47.31 -11.28
N GLN A 445 -54.91 -46.30 -10.55
CA GLN A 445 -56.26 -46.29 -9.98
C GLN A 445 -57.35 -46.32 -11.06
N GLU A 446 -57.16 -45.63 -12.19
CA GLU A 446 -58.07 -45.69 -13.34
C GLU A 446 -58.07 -47.09 -13.97
N ILE A 447 -56.90 -47.71 -14.13
CA ILE A 447 -56.77 -49.08 -14.63
C ILE A 447 -57.44 -50.07 -13.65
N ASP A 448 -57.24 -49.91 -12.35
CA ASP A 448 -57.86 -50.74 -11.30
C ASP A 448 -59.40 -50.64 -11.32
N GLN A 449 -59.93 -49.41 -11.50
CA GLN A 449 -61.35 -49.17 -11.74
C GLN A 449 -61.86 -49.86 -13.02
N LEU A 450 -61.09 -49.83 -14.12
CA LEU A 450 -61.44 -50.52 -15.36
C LEU A 450 -61.36 -52.04 -15.26
N LEU A 451 -60.49 -52.58 -14.41
CA LEU A 451 -60.40 -54.01 -14.10
C LEU A 451 -61.49 -54.48 -13.12
N GLY A 452 -62.31 -53.56 -12.61
CA GLY A 452 -63.39 -53.89 -11.67
C GLY A 452 -62.91 -54.25 -10.28
N GLN A 453 -61.64 -53.99 -9.95
CA GLN A 453 -61.14 -54.04 -8.59
C GLN A 453 -61.54 -52.74 -7.89
N VAL A 454 -62.81 -52.66 -7.49
CA VAL A 454 -63.21 -51.69 -6.48
C VAL A 454 -62.60 -52.19 -5.17
N GLU A 455 -61.46 -51.62 -4.78
CA GLU A 455 -60.97 -51.72 -3.41
C GLU A 455 -62.03 -51.12 -2.48
N GLU A 456 -62.97 -51.96 -2.01
CA GLU A 456 -63.60 -51.81 -0.71
C GLU A 456 -62.56 -52.04 0.38
N THR A 457 -61.53 -51.20 0.47
CA THR A 457 -60.66 -51.11 1.65
C THR A 457 -60.77 -49.73 2.27
N GLN A 458 -61.98 -49.42 2.72
CA GLN A 458 -62.13 -48.71 3.97
C GLN A 458 -62.65 -49.66 5.04
N LYS A 459 -61.78 -49.90 6.02
CA LYS A 459 -61.97 -50.60 7.31
C LYS A 459 -61.46 -52.05 7.33
N GLU A 460 -60.15 -52.22 7.46
CA GLU A 460 -59.56 -53.10 8.47
C GLU A 460 -58.03 -52.98 8.50
N ALA A 461 -57.53 -52.03 9.29
CA ALA A 461 -56.18 -52.09 9.85
C ALA A 461 -56.14 -51.18 11.09
N ARG A 462 -56.87 -51.61 12.13
CA ARG A 462 -56.58 -51.19 13.50
C ARG A 462 -55.94 -52.39 14.19
N VAL A 463 -54.83 -52.11 14.86
CA VAL A 463 -54.08 -52.92 15.85
C VAL A 463 -52.79 -53.53 15.28
N GLY A 464 -51.65 -53.01 15.77
CA GLY A 464 -50.34 -53.59 15.44
C GLY A 464 -49.04 -52.98 15.98
N THR A 465 -49.05 -52.05 16.95
CA THR A 465 -47.90 -51.67 17.83
C THR A 465 -46.68 -50.94 17.22
N PRO A 466 -45.98 -50.11 18.03
CA PRO A 466 -44.96 -49.14 17.60
C PRO A 466 -43.56 -49.72 17.70
N GLU A 467 -42.60 -49.17 16.94
CA GLU A 467 -41.20 -48.92 17.34
C GLU A 467 -40.37 -48.43 16.12
N ASP A 468 -39.53 -47.43 16.38
CA ASP A 468 -38.37 -46.96 15.60
C ASP A 468 -38.55 -46.14 14.30
N ASP A 469 -38.52 -44.81 14.49
CA ASP A 469 -37.53 -43.85 13.90
C ASP A 469 -38.09 -42.44 14.17
N VAL A 470 -37.84 -41.80 15.32
CA VAL A 470 -36.61 -41.08 15.71
C VAL A 470 -35.96 -40.40 14.50
N TRP A 471 -35.73 -39.09 14.64
CA TRP A 471 -35.14 -38.16 13.65
C TRP A 471 -36.15 -37.51 12.69
N LEU A 472 -36.79 -36.43 13.16
CA LEU A 472 -36.71 -35.09 12.55
C LEU A 472 -37.61 -34.11 13.34
N GLU A 473 -37.02 -33.45 14.34
CA GLU A 473 -37.63 -32.26 14.94
C GLU A 473 -36.56 -31.19 15.16
N ALA A 474 -36.52 -30.17 14.29
CA ALA A 474 -36.02 -28.82 14.57
C ALA A 474 -36.33 -27.87 13.40
N GLY A 475 -37.36 -27.02 13.53
CA GLY A 475 -37.53 -25.82 12.68
C GLY A 475 -38.96 -25.30 12.61
N PRO A 476 -39.22 -23.98 12.71
CA PRO A 476 -40.36 -23.49 13.49
C PRO A 476 -41.62 -23.11 12.69
N LYS A 477 -42.74 -23.46 13.33
CA LYS A 477 -44.12 -22.92 13.31
C LYS A 477 -44.34 -21.60 12.54
N SER A 478 -45.29 -21.63 11.58
CA SER A 478 -46.18 -20.51 11.28
C SER A 478 -47.65 -21.01 11.19
N PRO A 479 -48.65 -20.17 11.52
CA PRO A 479 -49.97 -20.65 11.93
C PRO A 479 -51.00 -20.73 10.81
N SER A 480 -51.80 -21.79 10.89
CA SER A 480 -53.06 -22.03 10.19
C SER A 480 -54.16 -20.99 10.47
N LYS A 481 -54.98 -20.67 9.44
CA LYS A 481 -56.42 -20.30 9.45
C LYS A 481 -56.81 -20.02 7.98
N ALA A 482 -57.96 -20.36 7.40
CA ALA A 482 -59.17 -21.04 7.85
C ALA A 482 -59.98 -21.48 6.60
N ARG A 483 -60.81 -22.51 6.79
CA ARG A 483 -61.91 -23.01 5.95
C ARG A 483 -62.78 -21.93 5.28
N LYS A 484 -63.31 -22.25 4.09
CA LYS A 484 -64.77 -22.33 3.85
C LYS A 484 -65.15 -23.12 2.59
N HIS A 485 -66.12 -24.01 2.79
CA HIS A 485 -66.90 -24.77 1.81
C HIS A 485 -67.65 -23.89 0.80
N THR A 486 -67.84 -24.41 -0.42
CA THR A 486 -69.12 -24.36 -1.14
C THR A 486 -69.28 -25.60 -2.04
N GLU A 487 -70.31 -26.40 -1.76
CA GLU A 487 -70.85 -27.47 -2.62
C GLU A 487 -71.66 -26.91 -3.80
N ARG A 488 -71.58 -27.62 -4.94
CA ARG A 488 -72.60 -27.82 -6.00
C ARG A 488 -71.90 -28.70 -7.04
N GLY A 489 -72.29 -29.92 -7.39
CA GLY A 489 -73.61 -30.56 -7.39
C GLY A 489 -73.94 -30.91 -8.85
N SER A 490 -73.60 -32.12 -9.30
CA SER A 490 -74.36 -32.87 -10.31
C SER A 490 -73.73 -34.25 -10.55
N THR A 491 -74.55 -35.25 -10.27
CA THR A 491 -74.50 -36.65 -10.67
C THR A 491 -74.26 -36.84 -12.17
N GLU A 492 -73.45 -37.83 -12.56
CA GLU A 492 -73.73 -38.69 -13.71
C GLU A 492 -72.85 -39.96 -13.72
N GLN A 493 -73.49 -41.06 -13.29
CA GLN A 493 -73.41 -42.43 -13.79
C GLN A 493 -72.04 -42.96 -14.28
N SER A 494 -71.43 -43.79 -13.43
CA SER A 494 -70.43 -44.80 -13.78
C SER A 494 -71.04 -45.80 -14.77
N LYS A 495 -70.83 -45.55 -16.07
CA LYS A 495 -71.14 -46.51 -17.13
C LYS A 495 -70.00 -47.51 -17.21
N ASP A 496 -70.31 -48.73 -16.80
CA ASP A 496 -69.45 -49.90 -16.87
C ASP A 496 -69.01 -50.15 -18.32
N VAL A 497 -67.71 -49.95 -18.59
CA VAL A 497 -67.11 -49.87 -19.93
C VAL A 497 -67.19 -51.21 -20.67
N TRP A 498 -67.42 -52.30 -19.95
CA TRP A 498 -67.56 -53.66 -20.50
C TRP A 498 -68.93 -53.96 -21.11
N SER A 499 -69.94 -53.10 -20.91
CA SER A 499 -71.29 -53.27 -21.48
C SER A 499 -71.39 -52.97 -22.99
N SER A 500 -70.32 -52.47 -23.62
CA SER A 500 -70.28 -52.12 -25.05
C SER A 500 -69.74 -53.24 -25.96
N LEU A 501 -69.19 -54.33 -25.42
CA LEU A 501 -68.54 -55.38 -26.20
C LEU A 501 -69.43 -56.64 -26.32
N HIS A 502 -70.63 -56.50 -26.90
CA HIS A 502 -71.34 -57.66 -27.45
C HIS A 502 -70.86 -57.92 -28.88
N GLY A 503 -70.00 -58.94 -29.01
CA GLY A 503 -69.55 -59.46 -30.29
C GLY A 503 -70.67 -60.21 -31.02
N ASN A 504 -71.10 -59.68 -32.16
CA ASN A 504 -71.77 -60.47 -33.19
C ASN A 504 -70.69 -61.13 -34.06
N LEU A 505 -70.23 -62.29 -33.61
CA LEU A 505 -69.45 -63.23 -34.43
C LEU A 505 -70.29 -64.49 -34.66
N GLY A 506 -70.88 -64.57 -35.86
CA GLY A 506 -71.07 -65.77 -36.66
C GLY A 506 -71.85 -66.96 -36.08
N LEU A 507 -73.07 -67.16 -36.58
CA LEU A 507 -73.61 -68.51 -36.82
C LEU A 507 -74.16 -68.57 -38.25
N LEU A 508 -73.33 -69.11 -39.14
CA LEU A 508 -73.72 -69.74 -40.41
C LEU A 508 -74.54 -71.00 -40.09
N GLY A 509 -75.62 -71.25 -40.85
CA GLY A 509 -76.27 -72.56 -40.84
C GLY A 509 -77.71 -72.58 -41.37
N GLN A 510 -77.83 -72.83 -42.68
CA GLN A 510 -78.77 -73.73 -43.37
C GLN A 510 -80.28 -73.71 -43.09
N GLU A 511 -81.04 -73.81 -44.19
CA GLU A 511 -82.25 -74.64 -44.22
C GLU A 511 -83.39 -74.15 -45.14
N ASP A 512 -83.55 -74.74 -46.32
CA ASP A 512 -84.54 -74.53 -47.38
C ASP A 512 -86.05 -74.47 -46.98
N ILE A 513 -86.91 -73.99 -47.90
CA ILE A 513 -87.96 -74.78 -48.61
C ILE A 513 -88.91 -73.86 -49.42
N VAL A 514 -88.89 -74.11 -50.75
CA VAL A 514 -89.87 -73.90 -51.85
C VAL A 514 -90.40 -72.50 -52.18
#